data_AF-A0A5B7HZ30-F1
#
_entry.id   AF-A0A5B7HZ30-F1
#
_cell.length_a   1.000
_cell.length_b   1.000
_cell.length_c   1.000
_cell.angle_alpha   90.00
_cell.angle_beta   90.00
_cell.angle_gamma   90.00
#
_symmetry.space_group_name_H-M   'P 1'
#
loop_
_entity.id
_entity.type
_entity.pdbx_description
1 polymer ?
#
loop_
_entity_poly.entity_id
_entity_poly.type
_entity_poly.pdbx_seq_one_letter_code
_entity_poly.pdbx_strand_id
1 'polypeptide(L)'
;MSLSVSPLLSTGLSLLISRQRLFVVPAYTPEQEQVPFGRVNHNKYMVTDQVAYIGTSNWSADYFINTGGIGLVVNETGTETQGQESAKQEELPGDRVETKSARQQLQALFERDWDSQYAKPLDDFV
;
A
#
# COMPACT_ATOMS: atom_id res chain seq x y z
N MET A 1 -51.28 -28.70 -8.08
CA MET A 1 -49.82 -28.86 -7.91
C MET A 1 -49.16 -27.65 -8.53
N SER A 2 -48.72 -26.70 -7.70
CA SER A 2 -47.96 -25.51 -8.12
C SER A 2 -46.57 -25.66 -7.53
N LEU A 3 -45.55 -25.77 -8.38
CA LEU A 3 -44.17 -25.85 -7.95
C LEU A 3 -43.65 -24.42 -7.74
N SER A 4 -43.54 -24.04 -6.47
CA SER A 4 -42.80 -22.86 -6.04
C SER A 4 -41.31 -23.13 -6.25
N VAL A 5 -40.68 -22.38 -7.15
CA VAL A 5 -39.21 -22.37 -7.27
C VAL A 5 -38.69 -21.24 -6.40
N SER A 6 -38.20 -21.57 -5.22
CA SER A 6 -37.41 -20.65 -4.39
C SER A 6 -36.04 -20.45 -5.04
N PRO A 7 -35.54 -19.21 -5.19
CA PRO A 7 -34.15 -19.02 -5.58
C PRO A 7 -33.26 -19.39 -4.40
N LEU A 8 -32.38 -20.37 -4.61
CA LEU A 8 -31.28 -20.67 -3.70
C LEU A 8 -30.45 -19.40 -3.50
N LEU A 9 -30.16 -19.10 -2.23
CA LEU A 9 -29.14 -18.13 -1.85
C LEU A 9 -27.84 -18.44 -2.60
N SER A 10 -27.34 -17.44 -3.34
CA SER A 10 -25.97 -17.39 -3.85
C SER A 10 -25.01 -17.20 -2.68
N THR A 11 -24.74 -18.26 -1.94
CA THR A 11 -23.63 -18.31 -0.99
C THR A 11 -22.33 -18.58 -1.73
N GLY A 12 -21.34 -17.70 -1.54
CA GLY A 12 -19.96 -18.16 -1.40
C GLY A 12 -19.11 -18.23 -2.66
N LEU A 13 -18.94 -17.10 -3.34
CA LEU A 13 -17.61 -16.76 -3.86
C LEU A 13 -17.46 -15.25 -3.73
N SER A 14 -16.91 -14.79 -2.61
CA SER A 14 -16.24 -13.49 -2.61
C SER A 14 -15.07 -13.68 -3.56
N LEU A 15 -15.29 -13.34 -4.83
CA LEU A 15 -14.22 -13.22 -5.80
C LEU A 15 -13.18 -12.33 -5.12
N LEU A 16 -11.98 -12.88 -4.88
CA LEU A 16 -10.82 -12.09 -4.48
C LEU A 16 -10.54 -11.14 -5.64
N ILE A 17 -11.26 -10.01 -5.68
CA ILE A 17 -11.00 -8.94 -6.61
C ILE A 17 -9.74 -8.27 -6.07
N SER A 18 -8.60 -8.78 -6.50
CA SER A 18 -7.32 -8.09 -6.36
C SER A 18 -7.42 -6.83 -7.20
N ARG A 19 -7.76 -5.70 -6.56
CA ARG A 19 -7.71 -4.39 -7.20
C ARG A 19 -6.27 -4.13 -7.63
N GLN A 20 -6.08 -3.91 -8.91
CA GLN A 20 -4.77 -3.61 -9.52
C GLN A 20 -4.83 -2.18 -10.06
N ARG A 21 -3.87 -1.36 -9.64
CA ARG A 21 -3.72 0.01 -10.13
C ARG A 21 -2.25 0.28 -10.45
N LEU A 22 -2.01 1.07 -11.49
CA LEU A 22 -0.71 1.62 -11.84
C LEU A 22 -0.64 3.09 -11.41
N PHE A 23 0.44 3.46 -10.73
CA PHE A 23 0.70 4.84 -10.34
C PHE A 23 1.44 5.58 -11.45
N VAL A 24 0.83 6.64 -11.96
CA VAL A 24 1.42 7.52 -12.99
C VAL A 24 2.13 8.68 -12.32
N VAL A 25 3.42 8.87 -12.58
CA VAL A 25 4.16 10.00 -12.00
C VAL A 25 3.67 11.32 -12.65
N PRO A 26 3.12 12.26 -11.86
CA PRO A 26 2.56 13.48 -12.42
C PRO A 26 3.61 14.39 -13.05
N ALA A 27 3.19 15.12 -14.09
CA ALA A 27 3.85 16.34 -14.55
C ALA A 27 3.04 17.54 -14.05
N TYR A 28 3.71 18.56 -13.52
CA TYR A 28 3.09 19.76 -12.99
C TYR A 28 3.22 20.97 -13.94
N THR A 29 4.06 20.86 -14.97
CA THR A 29 4.20 21.89 -16.01
C THR A 29 4.24 21.27 -17.41
N PRO A 30 3.84 22.02 -18.46
CA PRO A 30 3.95 21.55 -19.85
C PRO A 30 5.38 21.20 -20.27
N GLU A 31 6.38 21.90 -19.73
CA GLU A 31 7.80 21.65 -20.01
C GLU A 31 8.25 20.34 -19.40
N GLN A 32 7.78 20.02 -18.19
CA GLN A 32 8.04 18.71 -17.60
C GLN A 32 7.48 17.61 -18.50
N GLU A 33 6.23 17.73 -18.93
CA GLU A 33 5.55 16.73 -19.77
C GLU A 33 6.33 16.40 -21.05
N GLN A 34 6.99 17.39 -21.65
CA GLN A 34 7.80 17.25 -22.87
C GLN A 34 9.09 16.45 -22.71
N VAL A 35 9.57 16.20 -21.48
CA VAL A 35 10.80 15.41 -21.24
C VAL A 35 10.44 13.93 -21.10
N PRO A 36 10.73 13.08 -22.11
CA PRO A 36 10.40 11.66 -22.06
C PRO A 36 11.27 10.94 -21.02
N PHE A 37 10.69 9.99 -20.29
CA PHE A 37 11.37 9.18 -19.26
C PHE A 37 12.05 9.97 -18.13
N GLY A 38 11.86 11.30 -18.05
CA GLY A 38 12.48 12.14 -17.03
C GLY A 38 11.86 12.01 -15.63
N ARG A 39 10.78 11.22 -15.49
CA ARG A 39 10.02 11.06 -14.24
C ARG A 39 9.84 9.58 -13.96
N VAL A 40 10.33 9.14 -12.81
CA VAL A 40 10.19 7.75 -12.35
C VAL A 40 9.87 7.73 -10.86
N ASN A 41 8.96 6.85 -10.45
CA ASN A 41 8.87 6.45 -9.06
C ASN A 41 9.79 5.23 -8.89
N HIS A 42 10.86 5.40 -8.13
CA HIS A 42 11.89 4.37 -7.97
C HIS A 42 11.85 3.68 -6.60
N ASN A 43 10.72 3.80 -5.88
CA ASN A 43 10.55 3.19 -4.57
C ASN A 43 10.29 1.69 -4.75
N LYS A 44 11.02 0.84 -4.02
CA LYS A 44 10.71 -0.59 -3.92
C LYS A 44 10.43 -0.93 -2.47
N TYR A 45 9.15 -0.93 -2.14
CA TYR A 45 8.69 -1.38 -0.84
C TYR A 45 7.40 -2.20 -1.02
N MET A 46 7.09 -3.00 -0.02
CA MET A 46 5.82 -3.70 0.11
C MET A 46 5.36 -3.52 1.55
N VAL A 47 4.07 -3.28 1.75
CA VAL A 47 3.46 -3.21 3.07
C VAL A 47 2.32 -4.21 3.14
N THR A 48 2.29 -4.97 4.22
CA THR A 48 1.22 -5.89 4.59
C THR A 48 0.66 -5.46 5.94
N ASP A 49 -0.37 -6.14 6.43
CA ASP A 49 -0.99 -5.83 7.72
C ASP A 49 -0.02 -5.90 8.91
N GLN A 50 1.08 -6.65 8.78
CA GLN A 50 2.01 -6.92 9.89
C GLN A 50 3.46 -6.50 9.60
N VAL A 51 3.85 -6.54 8.33
CA VAL A 51 5.24 -6.42 7.92
C VAL A 51 5.38 -5.39 6.80
N ALA A 52 6.45 -4.60 6.86
CA ALA A 52 6.91 -3.81 5.75
C ALA A 52 8.27 -4.30 5.24
N TYR A 53 8.45 -4.29 3.93
CA TYR A 53 9.70 -4.57 3.25
C TYR A 53 10.16 -3.33 2.50
N ILE A 54 11.43 -2.97 2.60
CA ILE A 54 12.10 -1.99 1.74
C ILE A 54 13.29 -2.70 1.08
N GLY A 55 13.48 -2.52 -0.22
CA GLY A 55 14.58 -3.16 -0.94
C GLY A 55 15.19 -2.30 -2.03
N THR A 56 16.30 -2.80 -2.58
CA THR A 56 16.97 -2.20 -3.74
C THR A 56 16.56 -2.86 -5.07
N SER A 57 16.05 -4.10 -5.02
CA SER A 57 15.67 -4.88 -6.19
C SER A 57 14.27 -4.55 -6.71
N ASN A 58 14.10 -4.51 -8.03
CA ASN A 58 12.77 -4.51 -8.64
C ASN A 58 12.08 -5.86 -8.42
N TRP A 59 10.74 -5.87 -8.47
CA TRP A 59 9.94 -7.10 -8.40
C TRP A 59 9.92 -7.86 -9.73
N SER A 60 11.10 -8.30 -10.16
CA SER A 60 11.30 -9.12 -11.36
C SER A 60 12.34 -10.21 -11.08
N ALA A 61 12.12 -11.41 -11.62
CA ALA A 61 12.91 -12.61 -11.28
C ALA A 61 14.41 -12.43 -11.54
N ASP A 62 14.78 -11.74 -12.61
CA ASP A 62 16.16 -11.45 -12.99
C ASP A 62 16.90 -10.63 -11.93
N TYR A 63 16.23 -9.70 -11.25
CA TYR A 63 16.82 -8.95 -10.14
C TYR A 63 17.14 -9.83 -8.92
N PHE A 64 16.38 -10.89 -8.69
CA PHE A 64 16.63 -11.80 -7.55
C PHE A 64 17.70 -12.86 -7.85
N ILE A 65 17.91 -13.20 -9.12
CA ILE A 65 18.83 -14.27 -9.53
C ILE A 65 20.19 -13.70 -9.96
N ASN A 66 20.19 -12.58 -10.68
CA ASN A 66 21.37 -12.07 -11.38
C ASN A 66 21.95 -10.78 -10.80
N THR A 67 21.30 -10.19 -9.78
CA THR A 67 21.78 -8.93 -9.17
C THR A 67 21.95 -9.07 -7.66
N GLY A 68 22.94 -8.34 -7.12
CA GLY A 68 23.09 -8.17 -5.67
C GLY A 68 22.20 -7.04 -5.17
N GLY A 69 21.57 -7.23 -4.03
CA GLY A 69 20.71 -6.22 -3.41
C GLY A 69 20.64 -6.36 -1.90
N ILE A 70 20.08 -5.35 -1.25
CA ILE A 70 19.81 -5.35 0.19
C ILE A 70 18.31 -5.16 0.40
N GLY A 71 17.76 -5.89 1.37
CA GLY A 71 16.39 -5.75 1.83
C GLY A 71 16.33 -5.58 3.34
N LEU A 72 15.47 -4.69 3.80
CA LEU A 72 15.10 -4.52 5.20
C LEU A 72 13.67 -5.00 5.39
N VAL A 73 13.47 -5.93 6.32
CA VAL A 73 12.15 -6.40 6.75
C VAL A 73 11.87 -5.81 8.12
N VAL A 74 10.80 -5.04 8.24
CA VAL A 74 10.33 -4.44 9.49
C VAL A 74 9.07 -5.18 9.93
N ASN A 75 9.17 -5.88 11.05
CA ASN A 75 8.03 -6.51 11.72
C ASN A 75 7.90 -5.94 13.14
N GLU A 76 6.90 -5.08 13.31
CA GLU A 76 6.61 -4.39 14.57
C GLU A 76 5.34 -4.97 15.23
N THR A 77 4.87 -6.14 14.77
CA THR A 77 3.70 -6.84 15.32
C THR A 77 3.99 -7.20 16.78
N GLY A 78 3.43 -6.44 17.72
CA GLY A 78 3.68 -6.59 19.17
C GLY A 78 4.19 -5.31 19.86
N THR A 79 4.57 -4.27 19.13
CA THR A 79 4.91 -2.95 19.74
C THR A 79 3.69 -2.05 19.92
N GLU A 80 2.51 -2.49 19.46
CA GLU A 80 1.22 -1.78 19.64
C GLU A 80 0.86 -1.56 21.12
N THR A 81 1.42 -2.35 22.04
CA THR A 81 1.06 -2.32 23.46
C THR A 81 1.76 -1.23 24.29
N GLN A 82 2.81 -0.56 23.79
CA GLN A 82 3.52 0.47 24.59
C GLN A 82 3.15 1.93 24.27
N GLY A 83 2.40 2.17 23.19
CA GLY A 83 1.91 3.51 22.83
C GLY A 83 0.50 3.81 23.34
N GLN A 84 -0.29 2.79 23.69
CA GLN A 84 -1.71 2.95 24.01
C GLN A 84 -2.09 2.56 25.46
N GLU A 85 -1.26 1.82 26.20
CA GLU A 85 -1.55 1.47 27.61
C GLU A 85 -1.02 2.49 28.64
N SER A 86 -0.16 3.43 28.26
CA SER A 86 0.23 4.55 29.14
C SER A 86 -0.82 5.67 29.21
N ALA A 87 -1.98 5.51 28.55
CA ALA A 87 -3.06 6.50 28.54
C ALA A 87 -4.04 6.38 29.73
N LYS A 88 -3.55 6.00 30.92
CA LYS A 88 -4.22 6.29 32.21
C LYS A 88 -3.38 7.29 33.01
N GLN A 89 -3.12 8.44 32.42
CA GLN A 89 -2.74 9.63 33.18
C GLN A 89 -3.59 10.79 32.68
N GLU A 90 -4.35 11.37 33.61
CA GLU A 90 -5.15 12.57 33.44
C GLU A 90 -4.24 13.74 33.08
N GLU A 91 -3.95 13.98 31.80
CA GLU A 91 -3.12 15.13 31.42
C GLU A 91 -3.64 15.92 30.21
N LEU A 92 -3.27 17.19 30.23
CA LEU A 92 -3.87 18.37 29.61
C LEU A 92 -4.05 18.31 28.08
N PRO A 93 -5.05 19.03 27.53
CA PRO A 93 -5.33 19.05 26.10
C PRO A 93 -4.34 19.96 25.37
N GLY A 94 -3.34 19.36 24.72
CA GLY A 94 -2.48 20.05 23.76
C GLY A 94 -1.15 19.33 23.63
N ASP A 95 -0.83 18.89 22.41
CA ASP A 95 0.49 18.37 22.02
C ASP A 95 0.77 16.87 22.22
N ARG A 96 -0.19 16.00 21.85
CA ARG A 96 0.14 14.60 21.55
C ARG A 96 0.63 14.49 20.10
N VAL A 97 1.94 14.36 19.89
CA VAL A 97 2.49 13.87 18.63
C VAL A 97 2.33 12.35 18.61
N GLU A 98 1.34 11.86 17.86
CA GLU A 98 1.16 10.42 17.63
C GLU A 98 2.39 9.87 16.87
N THR A 99 3.21 9.05 17.53
CA THR A 99 4.39 8.46 16.90
C THR A 99 3.99 7.20 16.13
N LYS A 100 3.91 7.31 14.80
CA LYS A 100 3.63 6.17 13.91
C LYS A 100 4.85 5.27 13.75
N SER A 101 4.63 3.96 13.77
CA SER A 101 5.64 2.94 13.48
C SER A 101 6.16 3.07 12.03
N ALA A 102 7.33 2.49 11.71
CA ALA A 102 7.86 2.55 10.34
C ALA A 102 6.92 1.83 9.35
N ARG A 103 6.30 0.71 9.76
CA ARG A 103 5.28 0.01 8.98
C ARG A 103 4.03 0.87 8.73
N GLN A 104 3.56 1.60 9.74
CA GLN A 104 2.41 2.50 9.62
C GLN A 104 2.72 3.71 8.72
N GLN A 105 3.94 4.24 8.78
CA GLN A 105 4.38 5.32 7.89
C GLN A 105 4.41 4.86 6.42
N LEU A 106 4.92 3.66 6.13
CA LEU A 106 4.91 3.09 4.78
C LEU A 106 3.50 2.78 4.29
N GLN A 107 2.60 2.32 5.17
CA GLN A 107 1.18 2.17 4.84
C GLN A 107 0.56 3.50 4.41
N ALA A 108 0.80 4.57 5.18
CA ALA A 108 0.27 5.90 4.85
C ALA A 108 0.79 6.43 3.51
N LEU A 109 2.05 6.15 3.16
CA LEU A 109 2.60 6.48 1.84
C LEU A 109 1.94 5.67 0.72
N PHE A 110 1.71 4.38 0.94
CA PHE A 110 0.99 3.52 0.00
C PHE A 110 -0.42 4.03 -0.24
N GLU A 111 -1.20 4.24 0.82
CA GLU A 111 -2.60 4.71 0.73
C GLU A 111 -2.69 6.08 0.07
N ARG A 112 -1.78 7.01 0.40
CA ARG A 112 -1.69 8.32 -0.26
C ARG A 112 -1.56 8.18 -1.78
N ASP A 113 -0.66 7.32 -2.24
CA ASP A 113 -0.40 7.14 -3.68
C ASP A 113 -1.53 6.34 -4.35
N TRP A 114 -1.99 5.28 -3.68
CA TRP A 114 -3.03 4.36 -4.14
C TRP A 114 -4.38 5.02 -4.32
N ASP A 115 -4.76 5.94 -3.42
CA ASP A 115 -6.04 6.65 -3.48
C ASP A 115 -5.93 8.02 -4.16
N SER A 116 -4.75 8.37 -4.66
CA SER A 116 -4.56 9.56 -5.48
C SER A 116 -5.25 9.42 -6.84
N GLN A 117 -5.51 10.57 -7.49
CA GLN A 117 -5.95 10.64 -8.87
C GLN A 117 -4.95 10.04 -9.89
N TYR A 118 -3.72 9.79 -9.45
CA TYR A 118 -2.63 9.28 -10.28
C TYR A 118 -2.55 7.75 -10.29
N ALA A 119 -3.27 7.06 -9.40
CA ALA A 119 -3.40 5.61 -9.44
C ALA A 119 -4.60 5.22 -10.32
N LYS A 120 -4.32 4.64 -11.49
CA LYS A 120 -5.32 4.25 -12.50
C LYS A 120 -5.50 2.73 -12.54
N PRO A 121 -6.71 2.19 -12.77
CA PRO A 121 -6.91 0.76 -12.99
C PRO A 121 -5.93 0.20 -14.03
N LEU A 122 -5.46 -1.03 -13.83
CA LEU A 122 -4.54 -1.68 -14.78
C LEU A 122 -5.14 -1.76 -16.19
N ASP A 123 -6.46 -1.97 -16.29
CA ASP A 123 -7.21 -2.07 -17.54
C ASP A 123 -7.15 -0.80 -18.41
N ASP A 124 -6.75 0.35 -17.86
CA ASP A 124 -6.56 1.59 -18.63
C ASP A 124 -5.28 1.54 -19.53
N PHE A 125 -4.42 0.53 -19.36
CA PHE A 125 -3.11 0.44 -20.03
C PHE A 125 -2.90 -0.81 -20.90
N VAL A 126 -3.84 -1.76 -20.90
CA VAL A 126 -3.73 -3.06 -21.59
C VAL A 126 -4.73 -3.22 -22.73
#